data_AF-A0A838RYZ8-F1
#
_entry.id   AF-A0A838RYZ8-F1
#
_cell.length_a   1.000
_cell.length_b   1.000
_cell.length_c   1.000
_cell.angle_alpha   90.00
_cell.angle_beta   90.00
_cell.angle_gamma   90.00
#
_symmetry.space_group_name_H-M   'P 1'
#
loop_
_entity.id
_entity.type
_entity.pdbx_description
1 polymer ?
#
loop_
_entity_poly.entity_id
_entity_poly.type
_entity_poly.pdbx_seq_one_letter_code
_entity_poly.pdbx_strand_id
1 'polypeptide(L)'
;MTAPESTIVLLATLDTKSDEAGFLRDCIRGAGFDVTLIDVGVRPGATISPDVPRQRVAESGGSSIESLVRENNRGLAIDVMLRGAGNLVAEVCELNELAGVISLGGSGGTAIGCAAMRRLPLGVPKVMISTLASGDTQPY
;
A
#
# COMPACT_ATOMS: atom_id res chain seq x y z
N MET A 1 30.56 -7.01 -1.94
CA MET A 1 29.19 -7.36 -2.32
C MET A 1 28.29 -6.37 -1.59
N THR A 2 27.74 -5.39 -2.30
CA THR A 2 26.68 -4.53 -1.77
C THR A 2 25.47 -5.42 -1.48
N ALA A 3 24.83 -5.23 -0.33
CA ALA A 3 23.56 -5.90 -0.03
C ALA A 3 22.55 -5.61 -1.15
N PRO A 4 21.59 -6.51 -1.44
CA PRO A 4 20.49 -6.18 -2.35
C PRO A 4 19.86 -4.84 -1.91
N GLU A 5 19.65 -3.93 -2.86
CA GLU A 5 19.10 -2.59 -2.56
C GLU A 5 17.72 -2.78 -1.91
N SER A 6 17.66 -2.53 -0.60
CA SER A 6 16.44 -2.74 0.17
C SER A 6 15.49 -1.56 -0.06
N THR A 7 14.27 -1.84 -0.51
CA THR A 7 13.25 -0.85 -0.89
C THR A 7 12.31 -0.52 0.26
N ILE A 8 11.78 0.70 0.27
CA ILE A 8 10.63 1.08 1.09
C ILE A 8 9.37 0.89 0.25
N VAL A 9 8.45 0.05 0.72
CA VAL A 9 7.15 -0.10 0.07
C VAL A 9 6.22 1.03 0.49
N LEU A 10 5.73 1.79 -0.48
CA LEU A 10 4.75 2.85 -0.29
C LEU A 10 3.38 2.39 -0.83
N LEU A 11 2.41 2.20 0.07
CA LEU A 11 1.02 1.87 -0.29
C LEU A 11 0.18 3.15 -0.31
N ALA A 12 -0.52 3.42 -1.42
CA ALA A 12 -1.42 4.57 -1.51
C ALA A 12 -2.59 4.32 -2.46
N THR A 13 -3.76 4.92 -2.16
CA THR A 13 -4.92 4.93 -3.06
C THR A 13 -4.73 6.02 -4.12
N LEU A 14 -4.06 5.71 -5.24
CA LEU A 14 -3.59 6.73 -6.19
C LEU A 14 -4.74 7.45 -6.91
N ASP A 15 -5.92 6.84 -7.00
CA ASP A 15 -7.14 7.46 -7.52
C ASP A 15 -7.56 8.75 -6.79
N THR A 16 -7.06 8.97 -5.57
CA THR A 16 -7.34 10.18 -4.77
C THR A 16 -6.11 10.80 -4.13
N LYS A 17 -5.00 10.06 -4.03
CA LYS A 17 -3.79 10.44 -3.27
C LYS A 17 -2.51 10.41 -4.10
N SER A 18 -2.61 10.57 -5.42
CA SER A 18 -1.43 10.57 -6.29
C SER A 18 -0.44 11.67 -5.91
N ASP A 19 -0.92 12.88 -5.65
CA ASP A 19 -0.03 14.02 -5.34
C ASP A 19 0.69 13.81 -4.00
N GLU A 20 -0.03 13.39 -2.96
CA GLU A 20 0.59 13.14 -1.65
C GLU A 20 1.50 11.90 -1.66
N ALA A 21 1.15 10.85 -2.43
CA ALA A 21 2.02 9.69 -2.61
C ALA A 21 3.28 10.05 -3.40
N GLY A 22 3.16 10.88 -4.44
CA GLY A 22 4.29 11.40 -5.21
C GLY A 22 5.24 12.21 -4.34
N PHE A 23 4.70 13.14 -3.55
CA PHE A 23 5.49 13.91 -2.58
C PHE A 23 6.23 13.01 -1.60
N LEU A 24 5.54 12.05 -0.99
CA LEU A 24 6.15 11.14 -0.01
C LEU A 24 7.23 10.25 -0.64
N ARG A 25 6.97 9.71 -1.84
CA ARG A 25 7.96 8.95 -2.62
C ARG A 25 9.22 9.79 -2.85
N ASP A 26 9.06 11.05 -3.25
CA ASP A 26 10.19 11.93 -3.56
C ASP A 26 10.97 12.30 -2.29
N CYS A 27 10.30 12.47 -1.15
CA CYS A 27 10.98 12.63 0.15
C CYS A 27 11.80 11.38 0.53
N ILE A 28 11.25 10.18 0.36
CA ILE A 28 11.94 8.92 0.67
C ILE A 28 13.18 8.73 -0.23
N ARG A 29 13.02 8.99 -1.54
CA ARG A 29 14.14 8.97 -2.49
C ARG A 29 15.19 10.02 -2.16
N GLY A 30 14.77 11.22 -1.75
CA GLY A 30 15.66 12.28 -1.28
C GLY A 30 16.45 11.91 -0.02
N ALA A 31 15.97 10.95 0.76
CA ALA A 31 16.67 10.37 1.91
C ALA A 31 17.61 9.20 1.54
N GLY A 32 17.71 8.84 0.25
CA GLY A 32 18.62 7.82 -0.25
C GLY A 32 18.08 6.39 -0.26
N PHE A 33 16.74 6.22 -0.18
CA PHE A 33 16.10 4.91 -0.27
C PHE A 33 15.35 4.74 -1.60
N ASP A 34 15.35 3.52 -2.11
CA ASP A 34 14.44 3.12 -3.18
C ASP A 34 13.02 3.00 -2.67
N VAL A 35 12.07 3.18 -3.60
CA VAL A 35 10.64 3.12 -3.30
C VAL A 35 9.95 2.25 -4.31
N THR A 36 9.21 1.26 -3.81
CA THR A 36 8.22 0.50 -4.57
C THR A 36 6.83 1.05 -4.26
N LEU A 37 6.27 1.80 -5.20
CA LEU A 37 4.94 2.40 -5.10
C LEU A 37 3.87 1.40 -5.54
N ILE A 38 3.00 1.02 -4.61
CA ILE A 38 1.88 0.10 -4.84
C ILE A 38 0.56 0.88 -4.81
N ASP A 39 -0.18 0.85 -5.93
CA ASP A 39 -1.50 1.44 -6.00
C ASP A 39 -2.56 0.52 -5.39
N VAL A 40 -3.15 0.95 -4.27
CA VAL A 40 -4.23 0.24 -3.60
C VAL A 40 -5.60 0.91 -3.81
N GLY A 41 -5.71 1.81 -4.79
CA GLY A 41 -6.95 2.45 -5.20
C GLY A 41 -7.87 1.53 -6.02
N VAL A 42 -9.18 1.78 -5.97
CA VAL A 42 -10.18 0.96 -6.69
C VAL A 42 -10.66 1.65 -7.96
N ARG A 43 -10.68 2.98 -7.99
CA ARG A 43 -11.20 3.77 -9.13
C ARG A 43 -10.08 4.20 -10.08
N PRO A 44 -10.39 4.49 -11.35
CA PRO A 44 -9.46 5.19 -12.22
C PRO A 44 -9.18 6.60 -11.68
N GLY A 45 -8.06 7.22 -12.10
CA GLY A 45 -7.74 8.61 -11.74
C GLY A 45 -6.34 8.85 -11.21
N ALA A 46 -5.48 7.83 -11.14
CA ALA A 46 -4.08 8.02 -10.77
C ALA A 46 -3.38 8.98 -11.74
N THR A 47 -2.69 9.99 -11.21
CA THR A 47 -1.92 10.99 -11.97
C THR A 47 -0.42 10.65 -12.01
N ILE A 48 0.01 9.68 -11.21
CA ILE A 48 1.37 9.12 -11.22
C ILE A 48 1.34 7.62 -11.52
N SER A 49 2.40 7.10 -12.12
CA SER A 49 2.54 5.67 -12.39
C SER A 49 3.02 4.93 -11.14
N PRO A 50 2.29 3.89 -10.68
CA PRO A 50 2.80 2.96 -9.67
C PRO A 50 3.79 1.96 -10.27
N ASP A 51 4.64 1.40 -9.43
CA ASP A 51 5.47 0.24 -9.77
C ASP A 51 4.64 -1.05 -9.75
N VAL A 52 3.69 -1.15 -8.83
CA VAL A 52 2.69 -2.23 -8.77
C VAL A 52 1.28 -1.66 -8.96
N PRO A 53 0.62 -1.96 -10.09
CA PRO A 53 -0.69 -1.39 -10.39
C PRO A 53 -1.81 -2.08 -9.58
N ARG A 54 -2.89 -1.34 -9.32
CA ARG A 54 -4.09 -1.82 -8.59
C ARG A 54 -4.69 -3.13 -9.11
N GLN A 55 -4.53 -3.42 -10.39
CA GLN A 55 -4.93 -4.69 -11.01
C GLN A 55 -4.23 -5.87 -10.32
N ARG A 56 -2.91 -5.79 -10.15
CA ARG A 56 -2.11 -6.84 -9.50
C ARG A 56 -2.48 -6.98 -8.02
N VAL A 57 -2.81 -5.87 -7.37
CA VAL A 57 -3.32 -5.89 -5.99
C VAL A 57 -4.66 -6.61 -5.92
N ALA A 58 -5.62 -6.27 -6.78
CA ALA A 58 -6.93 -6.93 -6.81
C ALA A 58 -6.81 -8.43 -7.11
N GLU A 59 -5.97 -8.81 -8.09
CA GLU A 59 -5.66 -10.20 -8.45
C GLU A 59 -5.12 -10.97 -7.25
N SER A 60 -4.13 -10.41 -6.56
CA SER A 60 -3.56 -11.00 -5.34
C SER A 60 -4.58 -11.10 -4.20
N GLY A 61 -5.60 -10.23 -4.20
CA GLY A 61 -6.73 -10.26 -3.27
C GLY A 61 -7.84 -11.24 -3.64
N GLY A 62 -7.74 -11.92 -4.79
CA GLY A 62 -8.72 -12.91 -5.25
C GLY A 62 -9.87 -12.35 -6.10
N SER A 63 -9.70 -11.18 -6.72
CA SER A 63 -10.68 -10.62 -7.67
C SER A 63 -9.98 -9.86 -8.81
N SER A 64 -10.73 -9.12 -9.63
CA SER A 64 -10.19 -8.21 -10.63
C SER A 64 -10.68 -6.78 -10.35
N ILE A 65 -9.89 -5.78 -10.74
CA ILE A 65 -10.27 -4.37 -10.51
C ILE A 65 -11.59 -4.04 -11.23
N GLU A 66 -11.83 -4.65 -12.39
CA GLU A 66 -13.05 -4.48 -13.18
C GLU A 66 -14.27 -5.05 -12.46
N SER A 67 -14.14 -6.19 -11.78
CA SER A 67 -15.23 -6.75 -10.96
C SER A 67 -15.56 -5.81 -9.80
N LEU A 68 -14.54 -5.35 -9.08
CA LEU A 68 -14.72 -4.45 -7.93
C LEU A 68 -15.40 -3.13 -8.34
N VAL A 69 -15.01 -2.56 -9.47
CA VAL A 69 -15.64 -1.35 -10.02
C VAL A 69 -17.09 -1.63 -10.44
N ARG A 70 -17.35 -2.76 -11.10
CA ARG A 70 -18.71 -3.13 -11.57
C ARG A 70 -19.67 -3.37 -10.41
N GLU A 71 -19.22 -4.06 -9.37
CA GLU A 71 -20.03 -4.39 -8.20
C GLU A 71 -20.35 -3.16 -7.36
N ASN A 72 -19.51 -2.13 -7.41
CA ASN A 72 -19.69 -0.85 -6.71
C ASN A 72 -19.95 -1.01 -5.20
N ASN A 73 -19.47 -2.10 -4.61
CA ASN A 73 -19.54 -2.37 -3.18
C ASN A 73 -18.22 -1.98 -2.53
N ARG A 74 -18.22 -0.87 -1.81
CA ARG A 74 -17.03 -0.33 -1.16
C ARG A 74 -16.43 -1.29 -0.12
N GLY A 75 -17.25 -1.99 0.65
CA GLY A 75 -16.77 -2.92 1.69
C GLY A 75 -16.01 -4.08 1.07
N LEU A 76 -16.63 -4.74 0.09
CA LEU A 76 -16.00 -5.83 -0.65
C LEU A 76 -14.70 -5.39 -1.32
N ALA A 77 -14.69 -4.21 -1.96
CA ALA A 77 -13.50 -3.70 -2.60
C ALA A 77 -12.37 -3.47 -1.59
N ILE A 78 -12.67 -2.90 -0.42
CA ILE A 78 -11.67 -2.76 0.66
C ILE A 78 -11.15 -4.14 1.09
N ASP A 79 -12.02 -5.13 1.31
CA ASP A 79 -11.61 -6.46 1.77
C ASP A 79 -10.70 -7.20 0.77
N VAL A 80 -10.98 -7.05 -0.53
CA VAL A 80 -10.11 -7.61 -1.58
C VAL A 80 -8.77 -6.88 -1.61
N MET A 81 -8.77 -5.55 -1.64
CA MET A 81 -7.52 -4.76 -1.70
C MET A 81 -6.68 -4.94 -0.45
N LEU A 82 -7.30 -5.11 0.72
CA LEU A 82 -6.63 -5.40 1.99
C LEU A 82 -5.87 -6.74 1.94
N ARG A 83 -6.50 -7.79 1.41
CA ARG A 83 -5.85 -9.09 1.22
C ARG A 83 -4.72 -9.01 0.20
N GLY A 84 -4.98 -8.38 -0.95
CA GLY A 84 -4.01 -8.24 -2.01
C GLY A 84 -2.76 -7.45 -1.61
N ALA A 85 -2.96 -6.31 -0.94
CA ALA A 85 -1.86 -5.50 -0.43
C ALA A 85 -1.01 -6.28 0.59
N GLY A 86 -1.66 -7.02 1.51
CA GLY A 86 -0.95 -7.84 2.48
C GLY A 86 -0.15 -8.98 1.87
N ASN A 87 -0.67 -9.63 0.84
CA ASN A 87 0.03 -10.69 0.12
C ASN A 87 1.27 -10.16 -0.61
N LEU A 88 1.13 -9.05 -1.32
CA LEU A 88 2.25 -8.43 -2.06
C LEU A 88 3.35 -7.91 -1.13
N VAL A 89 2.98 -7.30 -0.01
CA VAL A 89 3.95 -6.83 0.99
C VAL A 89 4.68 -8.00 1.66
N ALA A 90 3.98 -9.11 1.93
CA ALA A 90 4.61 -10.32 2.45
C ALA A 90 5.61 -10.91 1.44
N GLU A 91 5.24 -10.97 0.16
CA GLU A 91 6.13 -11.43 -0.93
C GLU A 91 7.44 -10.62 -0.99
N VAL A 92 7.35 -9.28 -0.96
CA VAL A 92 8.56 -8.41 -0.95
C VAL A 92 9.41 -8.64 0.29
N CYS A 93 8.79 -8.92 1.45
CA CYS A 93 9.51 -9.23 2.67
C CYS A 93 10.25 -10.57 2.59
N GLU A 94 9.63 -11.60 2.01
CA GLU A 94 10.23 -12.94 1.87
C GLU A 94 11.46 -12.93 0.97
N LEU A 95 11.50 -12.03 -0.01
CA LEU A 95 12.66 -11.82 -0.89
C LEU A 95 13.84 -11.12 -0.18
N ASN A 96 13.70 -10.73 1.10
CA ASN A 96 14.68 -9.95 1.87
C ASN A 96 15.05 -8.60 1.21
N GLU A 97 14.12 -8.03 0.46
CA GLU A 97 14.30 -6.74 -0.23
C GLU A 97 13.61 -5.60 0.52
N LEU A 98 12.96 -5.85 1.66
CA LEU A 98 12.15 -4.87 2.36
C LEU A 98 12.91 -4.11 3.46
N ALA A 99 13.13 -2.80 3.25
CA ALA A 99 13.65 -1.90 4.28
C ALA A 99 12.56 -1.39 5.25
N GLY A 100 11.31 -1.32 4.79
CA GLY A 100 10.16 -0.90 5.60
C GLY A 100 8.92 -0.64 4.76
N VAL A 101 7.79 -0.42 5.43
CA VAL A 101 6.51 -0.08 4.78
C VAL A 101 5.97 1.24 5.31
N ILE A 102 5.49 2.07 4.40
CA ILE A 102 4.80 3.31 4.73
C ILE A 102 3.51 3.44 3.92
N SER A 103 2.49 4.05 4.52
CA SER A 103 1.23 4.34 3.85
C SER A 103 0.60 5.63 4.37
N LEU A 104 -0.34 6.19 3.60
CA LEU A 104 -1.07 7.39 3.93
C LEU A 104 -2.54 7.27 3.54
N GLY A 105 -3.43 7.83 4.35
CA GLY A 105 -4.84 7.87 4.00
C GLY A 105 -5.80 8.29 5.10
N GLY A 106 -7.06 8.39 4.71
CA GLY A 106 -8.19 8.35 5.65
C GLY A 106 -8.61 6.90 5.92
N SER A 107 -9.83 6.69 6.42
CA SER A 107 -10.33 5.37 6.86
C SER A 107 -9.99 4.18 5.94
N GLY A 108 -10.25 4.29 4.63
CA GLY A 108 -9.99 3.19 3.69
C GLY A 108 -8.49 2.92 3.49
N GLY A 109 -7.69 3.97 3.30
CA GLY A 109 -6.24 3.84 3.14
C GLY A 109 -5.58 3.32 4.42
N THR A 110 -6.00 3.79 5.58
CA THR A 110 -5.56 3.28 6.89
C THR A 110 -5.89 1.80 7.06
N ALA A 111 -7.12 1.38 6.75
CA ALA A 111 -7.52 -0.01 6.86
C ALA A 111 -6.65 -0.93 5.99
N ILE A 112 -6.44 -0.56 4.71
CA ILE A 112 -5.63 -1.35 3.77
C ILE A 112 -4.16 -1.35 4.20
N GLY A 113 -3.59 -0.18 4.48
CA GLY A 113 -2.19 -0.01 4.86
C GLY A 113 -1.84 -0.78 6.13
N CYS A 114 -2.60 -0.60 7.21
CA CYS A 114 -2.36 -1.28 8.48
C CYS A 114 -2.53 -2.80 8.34
N ALA A 115 -3.52 -3.27 7.59
CA ALA A 115 -3.68 -4.70 7.37
C ALA A 115 -2.54 -5.33 6.57
N ALA A 116 -1.97 -4.62 5.60
CA ALA A 116 -0.76 -5.06 4.92
C ALA A 116 0.44 -5.08 5.87
N MET A 117 0.62 -4.03 6.68
CA MET A 117 1.68 -3.93 7.69
C MET A 117 1.63 -5.07 8.73
N ARG A 118 0.44 -5.53 9.13
CA ARG A 118 0.26 -6.64 10.07
C ARG A 118 0.63 -8.01 9.51
N ARG A 119 0.83 -8.15 8.19
CA ARG A 119 1.36 -9.38 7.59
C ARG A 119 2.86 -9.55 7.78
N LEU A 120 3.56 -8.48 8.16
CA LEU A 120 5.00 -8.46 8.31
C LEU A 120 5.44 -8.81 9.74
N PRO A 121 6.62 -9.45 9.90
CA PRO A 121 7.14 -9.79 11.21
C PRO A 121 7.45 -8.54 12.05
N LEU A 122 7.48 -8.73 13.37
CA LEU A 122 8.00 -7.72 14.29
C LEU A 122 9.47 -7.41 13.95
N GLY A 123 9.88 -6.15 14.10
CA GLY A 123 11.21 -5.66 13.73
C GLY A 123 11.25 -4.91 12.40
N VAL A 124 10.37 -5.23 11.44
CA VAL A 124 10.26 -4.44 10.19
C VAL A 124 9.66 -3.06 10.50
N PRO A 125 10.28 -1.93 10.09
CA PRO A 125 9.70 -0.61 10.23
C PRO A 125 8.36 -0.46 9.49
N LYS A 126 7.33 0.04 10.17
CA LYS A 126 5.96 0.20 9.64
C LYS A 126 5.41 1.55 10.08
N VAL A 127 5.01 2.41 9.14
CA VAL A 127 4.51 3.76 9.42
C VAL A 127 3.20 4.03 8.69
N MET A 128 2.17 4.46 9.42
CA MET A 128 0.87 4.84 8.85
C MET A 128 0.57 6.32 9.13
N ILE A 129 0.49 7.12 8.07
CA ILE A 129 0.03 8.51 8.13
C ILE A 129 -1.50 8.53 8.00
N SER A 130 -2.18 8.52 9.15
CA SER A 130 -3.63 8.30 9.22
C SER A 130 -4.37 9.51 9.79
N THR A 131 -5.48 9.90 9.14
CA THR A 131 -6.43 10.86 9.74
C THR A 131 -7.24 10.26 10.89
N LEU A 132 -7.12 8.95 11.13
CA LEU A 132 -7.77 8.22 12.22
C LEU A 132 -6.81 7.92 13.38
N ALA A 133 -5.57 8.44 13.35
CA ALA A 133 -4.60 8.20 14.42
C ALA A 133 -5.04 8.76 15.79
N SER A 134 -5.92 9.77 15.79
CA SER A 134 -6.54 10.31 17.00
C SER A 134 -7.94 9.71 17.17
N GLY A 135 -8.03 8.55 17.82
CA GLY A 135 -9.28 7.80 18.00
C GLY A 135 -9.03 6.39 18.55
N ASP A 136 -9.99 5.48 18.37
CA ASP A 136 -9.78 4.06 18.62
C ASP A 136 -8.91 3.46 17.51
N THR A 137 -7.71 3.02 17.90
CA THR A 137 -6.74 2.43 16.98
C THR A 137 -6.60 0.92 17.13
N GLN A 138 -7.33 0.27 18.05
CA GLN A 138 -7.25 -1.19 18.25
C GLN A 138 -7.53 -2.03 16.99
N PRO A 139 -8.42 -1.62 16.06
CA PRO A 139 -8.67 -2.37 14.82
C PRO A 139 -7.53 -2.32 13.77
N TYR A 140 -6.55 -1.43 13.95
CA TYR A 140 -5.46 -1.15 13.01
C TYR A 140 -4.12 -1.72 13.50
#